data_AF-A0A2N1ZAU5-F1
#
_entry.id   AF-A0A2N1ZAU5-F1
#
_cell.length_a   1.000
_cell.length_b   1.000
_cell.length_c   1.000
_cell.angle_alpha   90.00
_cell.angle_beta   90.00
_cell.angle_gamma   90.00
#
_symmetry.space_group_name_H-M   'P 1'
#
loop_
_entity.id
_entity.type
_entity.pdbx_description
1 polymer ?
#
loop_
_entity_poly.entity_id
_entity_poly.type
_entity_poly.pdbx_seq_one_letter_code
_entity_poly.pdbx_strand_id
1 'polypeptide(L)'
;MTEHFIVEADAPCVQGHFPGMPVVPGAWLLGKVHAVLLARYPNWRVEALKKVKFLLPLLPEQSAQINIDDNRWPRVQVSVQRLDEAGEMMQILDASFVLVPA
;
A
#
# COMPACT_ATOMS: atom_id res chain seq x y z
N MET A 1 -3.44 10.82 -8.62
CA MET A 1 -2.86 9.73 -9.43
C MET A 1 -3.01 8.45 -8.65
N THR A 2 -3.50 7.40 -9.32
CA THR A 2 -3.76 6.09 -8.74
C THR A 2 -2.76 5.10 -9.33
N GLU A 3 -2.07 4.34 -8.49
CA GLU A 3 -1.10 3.30 -8.91
C GLU A 3 -1.71 1.93 -8.67
N HIS A 4 -1.71 1.05 -9.68
CA HIS A 4 -2.21 -0.32 -9.56
C HIS A 4 -1.06 -1.33 -9.39
N PHE A 5 -1.31 -2.41 -8.65
CA PHE A 5 -0.38 -3.52 -8.53
C PHE A 5 -1.08 -4.84 -8.22
N ILE A 6 -0.39 -5.94 -8.55
CA ILE A 6 -0.74 -7.31 -8.17
C ILE A 6 0.51 -7.91 -7.50
N VAL A 7 0.30 -8.79 -6.51
CA VAL A 7 1.36 -9.65 -5.97
C VAL A 7 1.12 -11.04 -6.47
N GLU A 8 2.01 -11.54 -7.32
CA GLU A 8 1.91 -12.88 -7.89
C GLU A 8 1.97 -13.96 -6.80
N ALA A 9 1.30 -15.09 -7.01
CA ALA A 9 1.24 -16.21 -6.07
C ALA A 9 2.61 -16.84 -5.78
N ASP A 10 3.56 -16.73 -6.71
CA ASP A 10 4.94 -17.20 -6.57
C ASP A 10 5.89 -16.13 -6.00
N ALA A 11 5.39 -14.92 -5.72
CA ALA A 11 6.22 -13.83 -5.24
C ALA A 11 6.91 -14.21 -3.91
N PRO A 12 8.21 -13.93 -3.74
CA PRO A 12 8.97 -14.34 -2.55
C PRO A 12 8.37 -13.86 -1.22
N CYS A 13 7.64 -12.73 -1.22
CA CYS A 13 7.05 -12.17 -0.01
C CYS A 13 5.82 -12.93 0.52
N VAL A 14 5.17 -13.75 -0.32
CA VAL A 14 4.01 -14.58 0.09
C VAL A 14 4.38 -16.04 0.29
N GLN A 15 5.56 -16.47 -0.17
CA GLN A 15 6.09 -17.81 0.08
C GLN A 15 6.31 -18.03 1.59
N GLY A 16 5.58 -18.99 2.16
CA GLY A 16 5.61 -19.25 3.61
C GLY A 16 4.94 -18.18 4.47
N HIS A 17 4.19 -17.23 3.87
CA HIS A 17 3.48 -16.18 4.57
C HIS A 17 1.99 -16.18 4.17
N PHE A 18 1.18 -17.12 4.66
CA PHE A 18 1.50 -18.21 5.59
C PHE A 18 1.35 -19.58 4.91
N PRO A 19 1.97 -20.65 5.43
CA PRO A 19 1.79 -21.98 4.86
C PRO A 19 0.30 -22.36 4.78
N GLY A 20 -0.18 -22.70 3.57
CA GLY A 20 -1.58 -23.04 3.31
C GLY A 20 -2.59 -21.89 3.30
N MET A 21 -2.19 -20.68 3.72
CA MET A 21 -3.04 -19.48 3.75
C MET A 21 -2.20 -18.23 3.41
N PRO A 22 -1.85 -18.04 2.12
CA PRO A 22 -0.99 -16.93 1.73
C PRO A 22 -1.71 -15.59 1.89
N VAL A 23 -1.00 -14.60 2.42
CA VAL A 23 -1.46 -13.22 2.56
C VAL A 23 -0.29 -12.28 2.31
N VAL A 24 -0.53 -11.20 1.58
CA VAL A 24 0.50 -10.19 1.30
C VAL A 24 0.93 -9.54 2.63
N PRO A 25 2.24 -9.52 2.97
CA PRO A 25 2.69 -8.91 4.21
C PRO A 25 2.41 -7.41 4.28
N GLY A 26 1.97 -6.93 5.44
CA GLY A 26 1.73 -5.50 5.65
C GLY A 26 2.97 -4.63 5.44
N ALA A 27 4.15 -5.15 5.80
CA ALA A 27 5.43 -4.46 5.54
C ALA A 27 5.75 -4.35 4.04
N TRP A 28 5.39 -5.36 3.24
CA TRP A 28 5.55 -5.32 1.79
C TRP A 28 4.63 -4.25 1.18
N LEU A 29 3.37 -4.18 1.61
CA LEU A 29 2.43 -3.13 1.21
C LEU A 29 2.97 -1.73 1.51
N LEU A 30 3.51 -1.52 2.72
CA LEU A 30 4.13 -0.25 3.10
C LEU A 30 5.37 0.07 2.25
N GLY A 31 6.17 -0.94 1.90
CA GLY A 31 7.29 -0.80 0.97
C GLY A 31 6.86 -0.36 -0.43
N LYS A 32 5.79 -0.94 -0.97
CA LYS A 32 5.21 -0.52 -2.26
C LYS A 32 4.70 0.92 -2.19
N VAL A 33 3.96 1.28 -1.13
CA VAL A 33 3.51 2.67 -0.88
C VAL A 33 4.69 3.62 -0.80
N HIS A 34 5.75 3.27 -0.07
CA HIS A 34 6.95 4.07 0.05
C HIS A 34 7.61 4.32 -1.31
N ALA A 35 7.77 3.28 -2.14
CA ALA A 35 8.31 3.41 -3.49
C ALA A 35 7.47 4.36 -4.37
N VAL A 36 6.14 4.27 -4.29
CA VAL A 36 5.23 5.16 -5.03
C VAL A 36 5.33 6.61 -4.55
N LEU A 37 5.45 6.84 -3.23
CA LEU A 37 5.66 8.17 -2.68
C LEU A 37 6.96 8.80 -3.19
N LEU A 38 8.07 8.06 -3.18
CA LEU A 38 9.35 8.57 -3.68
C LEU A 38 9.34 8.82 -5.19
N ALA A 39 8.66 7.97 -5.96
CA ALA A 39 8.50 8.18 -7.40
C ALA A 39 7.67 9.44 -7.70
N ARG A 40 6.62 9.71 -6.90
CA ARG A 40 5.76 10.88 -7.06
C ARG A 40 6.41 12.17 -6.57
N TYR A 41 7.23 12.12 -5.53
CA TYR A 41 7.87 13.28 -4.90
C TYR A 41 9.40 13.11 -4.88
N PRO A 42 10.09 13.19 -6.04
CA PRO A 42 11.49 12.79 -6.18
C PRO A 42 12.50 13.62 -5.37
N ASN A 43 12.15 14.85 -4.98
CA ASN A 43 13.00 15.73 -4.16
C ASN A 43 12.69 15.62 -2.65
N TRP A 44 11.92 14.61 -2.25
CA TRP A 44 11.46 14.41 -0.88
C TRP A 44 11.75 12.98 -0.42
N ARG A 45 11.90 12.81 0.89
CA ARG A 45 11.99 11.51 1.55
C ARG A 45 10.90 11.36 2.60
N VAL A 46 10.50 10.13 2.86
CA VAL A 46 9.57 9.82 3.96
C VAL A 46 10.33 9.94 5.29
N GLU A 47 9.91 10.87 6.15
CA GLU A 47 10.46 11.03 7.49
C GLU A 47 9.76 10.11 8.49
N ALA A 48 8.44 10.02 8.41
CA ALA A 48 7.65 9.30 9.39
C ALA A 48 6.36 8.69 8.82
N LEU A 49 6.05 7.47 9.25
CA LEU A 49 4.71 6.87 9.17
C LEU A 49 3.94 7.27 10.44
N LYS A 50 3.05 8.26 10.35
CA LYS A 50 2.32 8.79 11.52
C LYS A 50 1.16 7.91 11.97
N LYS A 51 0.59 7.14 11.06
CA LYS A 51 -0.55 6.24 11.31
C LYS A 51 -0.56 5.18 10.22
N VAL A 52 -0.89 3.95 10.61
CA VAL A 52 -1.25 2.87 9.69
C VAL A 52 -2.38 2.04 10.28
N LYS A 53 -3.33 1.64 9.43
CA LYS A 53 -4.37 0.66 9.73
C LYS A 53 -4.44 -0.33 8.57
N PHE A 54 -4.34 -1.62 8.88
CA PHE A 54 -4.64 -2.71 7.96
C PHE A 54 -6.07 -3.17 8.26
N LEU A 55 -7.00 -2.88 7.35
CA LEU A 55 -8.43 -3.07 7.57
C LEU A 55 -8.88 -4.46 7.09
N LEU A 56 -8.31 -4.93 5.99
CA LEU A 56 -8.62 -6.21 5.35
C LEU A 56 -7.34 -6.80 4.74
N PRO A 57 -7.24 -8.14 4.61
CA PRO A 57 -6.12 -8.77 3.93
C PRO A 57 -6.16 -8.51 2.43
N LEU A 58 -4.97 -8.51 1.82
CA LEU A 58 -4.76 -8.68 0.38
C LEU A 58 -4.18 -10.08 0.18
N LEU A 59 -4.83 -10.89 -0.64
CA LEU A 59 -4.33 -12.20 -1.05
C LEU A 59 -3.51 -12.05 -2.34
N PRO A 60 -2.63 -13.02 -2.67
CA PRO A 60 -1.98 -13.05 -3.98
C PRO A 60 -3.00 -13.05 -5.12
N GLU A 61 -2.60 -12.60 -6.30
CA GLU A 61 -3.43 -12.45 -7.51
C GLU A 61 -4.56 -11.40 -7.41
N GLN A 62 -4.79 -10.81 -6.23
CA GLN A 62 -5.75 -9.72 -6.10
C GLN A 62 -5.14 -8.39 -6.56
N SER A 63 -5.82 -7.74 -7.51
CA SER A 63 -5.46 -6.38 -7.94
C SER A 63 -5.80 -5.35 -6.87
N ALA A 64 -4.83 -4.49 -6.58
CA ALA A 64 -4.95 -3.41 -5.61
C ALA A 64 -4.57 -2.07 -6.23
N GLN A 65 -5.11 -1.00 -5.68
CA GLN A 65 -4.87 0.37 -6.10
C GLN A 65 -4.46 1.26 -4.94
N ILE A 66 -3.43 2.08 -5.13
CA ILE A 66 -2.90 3.04 -4.17
C ILE A 66 -3.41 4.43 -4.56
N ASN A 67 -4.05 5.11 -3.62
CA ASN A 67 -4.47 6.49 -3.75
C ASN A 67 -3.71 7.36 -2.77
N ILE A 68 -3.28 8.54 -3.22
CA ILE A 68 -2.53 9.52 -2.42
C ILE A 68 -3.29 10.86 -2.44
N ASP A 69 -3.60 11.35 -1.25
CA ASP A 69 -4.17 12.68 -0.97
C ASP A 69 -3.11 13.55 -0.27
N ASP A 70 -2.70 14.62 -0.94
CA ASP A 70 -1.68 15.58 -0.52
C ASP A 70 -2.26 16.95 -0.10
N ASN A 71 -3.58 17.04 0.14
CA ASN A 71 -4.25 18.28 0.57
C ASN A 71 -3.77 18.82 1.93
N ARG A 72 -2.99 18.03 2.69
CA ARG A 72 -2.43 18.40 4.01
C ARG A 72 -0.90 18.45 4.02
N TRP A 73 -0.29 18.74 2.87
CA TRP A 73 1.15 18.81 2.68
C TRP A 73 1.90 19.52 3.84
N PRO A 74 3.05 19.00 4.33
CA PRO A 74 3.81 17.84 3.82
C PRO A 74 3.35 16.48 4.37
N ARG A 75 2.20 16.44 5.05
CA ARG A 75 1.56 15.19 5.43
C ARG A 75 0.67 14.71 4.28
N VAL A 76 0.89 13.48 3.84
CA VAL A 76 0.07 12.82 2.82
C VAL A 76 -0.74 11.69 3.44
N GLN A 77 -2.00 11.57 3.04
CA GLN A 77 -2.84 10.42 3.34
C GLN A 77 -2.74 9.44 2.17
N VAL A 78 -2.62 8.16 2.50
CA VAL A 78 -2.56 7.06 1.53
C VAL A 78 -3.60 6.03 1.88
N SER A 79 -4.42 5.65 0.90
CA SER A 79 -5.28 4.47 1.00
C SER A 79 -4.89 3.42 -0.03
N VAL A 80 -5.05 2.16 0.33
CA VAL A 80 -4.97 1.05 -0.63
C VAL A 80 -6.31 0.34 -0.62
N GLN A 81 -6.81 0.02 -1.82
CA GLN A 81 -8.11 -0.61 -2.01
C GLN A 81 -7.98 -1.79 -2.98
N ARG A 82 -8.88 -2.76 -2.88
CA ARG A 82 -9.03 -3.89 -3.81
C ARG A 82 -10.50 -4.14 -4.09
N LEU A 83 -10.81 -4.81 -5.19
CA LEU A 83 -12.14 -5.37 -5.39
C LEU A 83 -12.33 -6.60 -4.50
N ASP A 84 -13.54 -6.79 -3.99
CA ASP A 84 -13.97 -8.06 -3.41
C ASP A 84 -14.61 -8.99 -4.47
N GLU A 85 -15.12 -10.13 -4.03
CA GLU A 85 -15.76 -11.12 -4.91
C GLU A 85 -17.05 -10.59 -5.57
N ALA A 86 -17.71 -9.60 -4.95
CA ALA A 86 -18.90 -8.94 -5.48
C ALA A 86 -18.55 -7.76 -6.41
N GLY A 87 -17.27 -7.44 -6.58
CA GLY A 87 -16.81 -6.28 -7.34
C GLY A 87 -16.95 -4.95 -6.59
N GLU A 88 -17.13 -4.98 -5.27
CA GLU A 88 -17.14 -3.79 -4.43
C GLU A 88 -15.70 -3.35 -4.11
N MET A 89 -15.46 -2.03 -4.15
CA MET A 89 -14.15 -1.48 -3.82
C MET A 89 -13.97 -1.40 -2.30
N MET A 90 -13.12 -2.27 -1.77
CA MET A 90 -12.86 -2.39 -0.35
C MET A 90 -11.53 -1.75 0.02
N GLN A 91 -11.53 -0.87 1.03
CA GLN A 91 -10.30 -0.32 1.57
C GLN A 91 -9.58 -1.33 2.46
N ILE A 92 -8.33 -1.64 2.11
CA ILE A 92 -7.48 -2.60 2.82
C ILE A 92 -6.42 -1.94 3.70
N LEU A 93 -6.01 -0.71 3.37
CA LEU A 93 -4.99 0.04 4.11
C LEU A 93 -5.38 1.51 4.19
N ASP A 94 -5.23 2.10 5.37
CA ASP A 94 -5.28 3.56 5.62
C ASP A 94 -4.00 3.99 6.34
N ALA A 95 -3.22 4.87 5.73
CA ALA A 95 -1.95 5.33 6.29
C ALA A 95 -1.72 6.81 6.06
N SER A 96 -0.89 7.42 6.90
CA SER A 96 -0.45 8.80 6.69
C SER A 96 1.04 8.93 6.91
N PHE A 97 1.71 9.60 5.98
CA PHE A 97 3.15 9.80 5.97
C PHE A 97 3.46 11.29 6.07
N VAL A 98 4.58 11.63 6.69
CA VAL A 98 5.17 12.98 6.62
C VAL A 98 6.41 12.90 5.77
N LEU A 99 6.49 13.78 4.78
CA LEU A 99 7.63 13.92 3.90
C LEU A 99 8.46 15.13 4.31
N VAL A 100 9.76 15.06 4.05
CA VAL A 100 10.71 16.18 4.20
C VAL A 100 11.58 16.28 2.95
N PRO A 101 12.15 17.46 2.64
CA PRO A 101 13.12 17.56 1.54
C PRO A 101 14.24 16.53 1.70
N ALA A 102 14.65 15.94 0.56
CA ALA A 102 15.73 14.96 0.49
C ALA A 102 17.09 15.58 0.80
#